data_AF-A0A7D3VP56-F1
#
_entry.id   AF-A0A7D3VP56-F1
#
_cell.length_a   1.000
_cell.length_b   1.000
_cell.length_c   1.000
_cell.angle_alpha   90.00
_cell.angle_beta   90.00
_cell.angle_gamma   90.00
#
_symmetry.space_group_name_H-M   'P 1'
#
loop_
_entity.id
_entity.type
_entity.pdbx_description
1 polymer ?
#
loop_
_entity_poly.entity_id
_entity_poly.type
_entity_poly.pdbx_seq_one_letter_code
_entity_poly.pdbx_strand_id
1 'polypeptide(L)'
;MKTRPALSDPERLASAQTVAADFAAMLQRAGETRDADLYDSPFAADVLWGSPYGATVDGYTELNAIHRRLMAASAAPPSRFEVVTARTPAPGVVVTHIRRQAADADGFSEMALYVLVERGGRWWLAAAQNTPIGKSPLQN
;
A
#
# COMPACT_ATOMS: atom_id res chain seq x y z
N MET A 1 4.19 -36.02 4.26
CA MET A 1 4.04 -34.63 3.78
C MET A 1 4.46 -33.69 4.91
N LYS A 2 5.42 -32.79 4.69
CA LYS A 2 5.68 -31.72 5.67
C LYS A 2 4.57 -30.68 5.51
N THR A 3 3.75 -30.51 6.54
CA THR A 3 2.69 -29.48 6.57
C THR A 3 3.32 -28.10 6.44
N ARG A 4 2.84 -27.27 5.52
CA ARG A 4 3.30 -25.89 5.39
C ARG A 4 2.87 -25.10 6.64
N PRO A 5 3.77 -24.37 7.33
CA PRO A 5 3.37 -23.60 8.51
C PRO A 5 2.50 -22.40 8.11
N ALA A 6 1.49 -22.10 8.93
CA ALA A 6 0.79 -20.82 8.88
C ALA A 6 1.58 -19.82 9.72
N LEU A 7 2.09 -18.76 9.08
CA LEU A 7 2.86 -17.72 9.78
C LEU A 7 1.99 -16.64 10.40
N SER A 8 0.78 -16.44 9.88
CA SER A 8 -0.12 -15.42 10.41
C SER A 8 -0.61 -15.81 11.80
N ASP A 9 -0.53 -14.87 12.74
CA ASP A 9 -1.14 -15.00 14.05
C ASP A 9 -2.67 -14.83 13.94
N PRO A 10 -3.49 -15.86 14.24
CA PRO A 10 -4.93 -15.78 14.14
C PRO A 10 -5.55 -14.86 15.20
N GLU A 11 -4.93 -14.72 16.38
CA GLU A 11 -5.45 -13.89 17.48
C GLU A 11 -5.32 -12.40 17.15
N ARG A 12 -4.37 -12.05 16.29
CA ARG A 12 -4.11 -10.67 15.86
C ARG A 12 -4.69 -10.31 14.50
N LEU A 13 -5.44 -11.21 13.87
CA LEU A 13 -5.99 -10.96 12.52
C LEU A 13 -6.93 -9.75 12.47
N ALA A 14 -7.78 -9.57 13.49
CA ALA A 14 -8.66 -8.41 13.58
C ALA A 14 -7.86 -7.10 13.68
N SER A 15 -6.79 -7.09 14.48
CA SER A 15 -5.89 -5.94 14.58
C SER A 15 -5.17 -5.66 13.25
N ALA A 16 -4.72 -6.68 12.52
CA ALA A 16 -4.10 -6.51 11.21
C ALA A 16 -5.07 -5.88 10.20
N GLN A 17 -6.35 -6.25 10.22
CA GLN A 17 -7.38 -5.64 9.39
C GLN A 17 -7.62 -4.17 9.76
N THR A 18 -7.69 -3.84 11.05
CA THR A 18 -7.79 -2.45 11.51
C THR A 18 -6.61 -1.61 11.02
N VAL A 19 -5.37 -2.08 11.21
CA VAL A 19 -4.16 -1.38 10.77
C VAL A 19 -4.17 -1.14 9.26
N ALA A 20 -4.54 -2.15 8.46
CA ALA A 20 -4.65 -2.02 7.01
C ALA A 20 -5.77 -1.03 6.60
N ALA A 21 -6.91 -1.06 7.29
CA ALA A 21 -8.03 -0.18 7.01
C ALA A 21 -7.71 1.29 7.34
N ASP A 22 -7.06 1.54 8.48
CA ASP A 22 -6.62 2.88 8.88
C ASP A 22 -5.60 3.44 7.88
N PHE A 23 -4.67 2.59 7.43
CA PHE A 23 -3.71 2.96 6.40
C PHE A 23 -4.40 3.27 5.06
N ALA A 24 -5.32 2.42 4.59
CA ALA A 24 -6.10 2.65 3.38
C ALA A 24 -6.92 3.95 3.44
N ALA A 25 -7.55 4.23 4.59
CA ALA A 25 -8.33 5.44 4.80
C ALA A 25 -7.46 6.71 4.74
N MET A 26 -6.24 6.64 5.26
CA MET A 26 -5.26 7.73 5.13
C MET A 26 -4.87 7.95 3.67
N LEU A 27 -4.53 6.88 2.93
CA LEU A 27 -4.19 6.99 1.50
C LEU A 27 -5.36 7.57 0.69
N GLN A 28 -6.59 7.16 1.00
CA GLN A 28 -7.81 7.71 0.40
C GLN A 28 -7.91 9.22 0.61
N ARG A 29 -7.84 9.67 1.88
CA ARG A 29 -7.92 11.09 2.23
C ARG A 29 -6.82 11.90 1.54
N ALA A 30 -5.58 11.43 1.59
CA ALA A 30 -4.44 12.11 0.99
C ALA A 30 -4.55 12.19 -0.54
N GLY A 31 -5.07 11.15 -1.19
CA GLY A 31 -5.36 11.16 -2.62
C GLY A 31 -6.45 12.16 -3.00
N GLU A 32 -7.53 12.23 -2.21
CA GLU A 32 -8.62 13.20 -2.42
C GLU A 32 -8.16 14.65 -2.29
N THR A 33 -7.28 14.93 -1.33
CA THR A 33 -6.71 16.27 -1.12
C THR A 33 -5.47 16.55 -1.98
N ARG A 34 -4.99 15.58 -2.76
CA ARG A 34 -3.73 15.63 -3.51
C ARG A 34 -2.54 16.05 -2.65
N ASP A 35 -2.52 15.59 -1.40
CA ASP A 35 -1.50 15.94 -0.43
C ASP A 35 -0.46 14.82 -0.34
N ALA A 36 0.66 15.00 -1.04
CA ALA A 36 1.75 14.02 -1.05
C ALA A 36 2.41 13.85 0.33
N ASP A 37 2.46 14.91 1.14
CA ASP A 37 3.09 14.85 2.45
C ASP A 37 2.22 14.11 3.46
N LEU A 38 0.89 14.28 3.35
CA LEU A 38 -0.05 13.43 4.07
C LEU A 38 0.05 11.97 3.60
N TYR A 39 0.10 11.75 2.27
CA TYR A 39 0.16 10.40 1.66
C TYR A 39 1.38 9.62 2.16
N ASP A 40 2.54 10.26 2.19
CA ASP A 40 3.79 9.66 2.60
C ASP A 40 4.05 9.78 4.11
N SER A 41 3.16 10.42 4.86
CA SER A 41 3.38 10.66 6.30
C SER A 41 3.70 9.39 7.10
N PRO A 42 3.14 8.20 6.83
CA PRO A 42 3.52 6.97 7.53
C PRO A 42 4.64 6.19 6.82
N PHE A 43 5.35 6.73 5.84
CA PHE A 43 6.39 5.99 5.14
C PHE A 43 7.68 6.03 5.96
N ALA A 44 8.34 4.89 6.13
CA ALA A 44 9.61 4.82 6.83
C ALA A 44 10.69 5.57 6.05
N ALA A 45 11.69 6.11 6.74
CA ALA A 45 12.79 6.84 6.11
C ALA A 45 13.53 5.99 5.06
N ASP A 46 13.61 4.69 5.31
CA ASP A 46 14.22 3.62 4.51
C ASP A 46 13.19 2.77 3.76
N VAL A 47 12.04 3.34 3.40
CA VAL A 47 10.99 2.62 2.65
C VAL A 47 11.52 2.10 1.31
N LEU A 48 11.29 0.81 1.04
CA LEU A 48 11.52 0.23 -0.29
C LEU A 48 10.23 0.31 -1.11
N TRP A 49 10.27 0.98 -2.26
CA TRP A 49 9.09 1.18 -3.09
C TRP A 49 9.28 0.63 -4.50
N GLY A 50 8.40 -0.29 -4.89
CA GLY A 50 8.24 -0.77 -6.26
C GLY A 50 7.04 -0.11 -6.94
N SER A 51 7.30 0.65 -8.00
CA SER A 51 6.26 1.29 -8.81
C SER A 51 5.50 0.26 -9.66
N PRO A 52 4.26 0.57 -10.09
CA PRO A 52 3.51 -0.31 -10.98
C PRO A 52 4.16 -0.48 -12.37
N TYR A 53 5.20 0.30 -12.69
CA TYR A 53 5.90 0.25 -13.98
C TYR A 53 7.29 -0.37 -13.88
N GLY A 54 7.61 -1.03 -12.75
CA GLY A 54 8.87 -1.75 -12.56
C GLY A 54 10.07 -0.87 -12.16
N ALA A 55 9.84 0.41 -11.84
CA ALA A 55 10.85 1.25 -11.22
C ALA A 55 10.92 0.98 -9.71
N THR A 56 12.10 1.12 -9.12
CA THR A 56 12.32 1.01 -7.68
C THR A 56 12.86 2.31 -7.11
N VAL A 57 12.41 2.68 -5.91
CA VAL A 57 12.95 3.81 -5.13
C VAL A 57 13.34 3.30 -3.75
N ASP A 58 14.52 3.73 -3.29
CA ASP A 58 15.07 3.40 -1.98
C ASP A 58 15.07 4.66 -1.10
N GLY A 59 14.14 4.71 -0.17
CA GLY A 59 14.03 5.76 0.84
C GLY A 59 12.96 6.82 0.57
N TYR A 60 12.54 7.44 1.67
CA TYR A 60 11.43 8.39 1.72
C TYR A 60 11.69 9.66 0.91
N THR A 61 12.90 10.24 1.01
CA THR A 61 13.18 11.58 0.47
C THR A 61 12.99 11.64 -1.05
N GLU A 62 13.49 10.65 -1.78
CA GLU A 62 13.32 10.58 -3.23
C GLU A 62 11.86 10.29 -3.60
N LEU A 63 11.24 9.33 -2.92
CA LEU A 63 9.86 8.93 -3.18
C LEU A 63 8.87 10.07 -2.97
N ASN A 64 9.00 10.81 -1.86
CA ASN A 64 8.13 11.95 -1.57
C ASN A 64 8.29 13.08 -2.60
N ALA A 65 9.51 13.34 -3.06
CA ALA A 65 9.73 14.30 -4.15
C ALA A 65 9.01 13.89 -5.45
N ILE A 66 8.97 12.59 -5.76
CA ILE A 66 8.22 12.04 -6.89
C ILE A 66 6.70 12.22 -6.67
N HIS A 67 6.18 11.82 -5.51
CA HIS A 67 4.75 11.96 -5.21
C HIS A 67 4.28 13.41 -5.22
N ARG A 68 5.07 14.36 -4.70
CA ARG A 68 4.77 15.80 -4.80
C ARG A 68 4.62 16.25 -6.25
N ARG A 69 5.52 15.84 -7.14
CA ARG A 69 5.45 16.17 -8.57
C ARG A 69 4.20 15.56 -9.23
N LEU A 70 3.90 14.29 -8.94
CA LEU A 70 2.73 13.60 -9.49
C LEU A 70 1.41 14.23 -9.01
N MET A 71 1.31 14.57 -7.73
CA MET A 71 0.12 15.21 -7.16
C MET A 71 -0.07 16.63 -7.68
N ALA A 72 1.01 17.42 -7.79
CA ALA A 72 0.96 18.75 -8.39
C ALA A 72 0.53 18.73 -9.86
N ALA A 73 0.95 17.69 -10.60
CA ALA A 73 0.53 17.48 -11.99
C ALA A 73 -0.89 16.89 -12.12
N SER A 74 -1.56 16.55 -11.01
CA SER A 74 -2.82 15.78 -11.03
C SER A 74 -2.73 14.51 -11.89
N ALA A 75 -1.58 13.81 -11.83
CA ALA A 75 -1.27 12.68 -12.70
C ALA A 75 -2.12 11.42 -12.42
N ALA A 76 -2.83 11.39 -11.30
CA ALA A 76 -3.61 10.26 -10.82
C ALA A 76 -5.12 10.57 -10.90
N PRO A 77 -5.95 9.70 -11.51
CA PRO A 77 -7.40 9.88 -11.51
C PRO A 77 -7.96 9.67 -10.09
N PRO A 78 -9.16 10.22 -9.79
CA PRO A 78 -9.89 9.88 -8.57
C PRO A 78 -9.97 8.37 -8.40
N SER A 79 -9.65 7.88 -7.20
CA SER A 79 -9.51 6.46 -6.92
C SER A 79 -10.13 6.10 -5.57
N ARG A 80 -10.47 4.82 -5.40
CA ARG A 80 -10.88 4.21 -4.12
C ARG A 80 -9.80 3.25 -3.65
N PHE A 81 -9.45 3.32 -2.37
CA PHE A 81 -8.54 2.39 -1.70
C PHE A 81 -9.33 1.34 -0.90
N GLU A 82 -9.10 0.07 -1.18
CA GLU A 82 -9.82 -1.06 -0.57
C GLU A 82 -8.83 -2.10 -0.04
N VAL A 83 -8.97 -2.48 1.23
CA VAL A 83 -8.21 -3.58 1.81
C VAL A 83 -8.74 -4.90 1.24
N VAL A 84 -7.89 -5.64 0.53
CA VAL A 84 -8.24 -6.94 -0.07
C VAL A 84 -7.91 -8.07 0.89
N THR A 85 -6.75 -7.99 1.55
CA THR A 85 -6.37 -8.95 2.60
C THR A 85 -5.33 -8.34 3.52
N ALA A 86 -5.29 -8.78 4.77
CA ALA A 86 -4.26 -8.44 5.74
C ALA A 86 -3.85 -9.68 6.54
N ARG A 87 -2.56 -9.79 6.86
CA ARG A 87 -1.97 -10.86 7.67
C ARG A 87 -0.91 -10.27 8.60
N THR A 88 -0.65 -10.96 9.70
CA THR A 88 0.40 -10.56 10.66
C THR A 88 1.36 -11.72 10.86
N PRO A 89 2.41 -11.81 10.02
CA PRO A 89 3.33 -12.96 10.02
C PRO A 89 4.33 -12.95 11.17
N ALA A 90 4.47 -11.82 11.87
CA ALA A 90 5.34 -11.64 13.02
C ALA A 90 4.75 -10.53 13.92
N PRO A 91 5.08 -10.51 15.22
CA PRO A 91 4.71 -9.40 16.10
C PRO A 91 5.15 -8.05 15.53
N GLY A 92 4.26 -7.06 15.53
CA GLY A 92 4.55 -5.72 15.02
C GLY A 92 4.69 -5.66 13.49
N VAL A 93 4.29 -6.68 12.73
CA VAL A 93 4.30 -6.67 11.26
C VAL A 93 2.90 -6.96 10.73
N VAL A 94 2.43 -6.11 9.81
CA VAL A 94 1.22 -6.34 9.01
C VAL A 94 1.62 -6.35 7.54
N VAL A 95 1.20 -7.38 6.83
CA VAL A 95 1.35 -7.49 5.37
C VAL A 95 -0.04 -7.46 4.77
N THR A 96 -0.30 -6.49 3.91
CA THR A 96 -1.64 -6.26 3.36
C THR A 96 -1.61 -6.02 1.86
N HIS A 97 -2.62 -6.52 1.17
CA HIS A 97 -2.92 -6.08 -0.18
C HIS A 97 -3.99 -5.00 -0.12
N ILE A 98 -3.72 -3.86 -0.74
CA ILE A 98 -4.68 -2.78 -0.91
C ILE A 98 -4.84 -2.54 -2.40
N ARG A 99 -6.09 -2.60 -2.87
CA ARG A 99 -6.46 -2.23 -4.23
C ARG A 99 -6.67 -0.73 -4.27
N ARG A 100 -6.04 -0.06 -5.23
CA ARG A 100 -6.42 1.28 -5.65
C ARG A 100 -7.17 1.16 -6.97
N GLN A 101 -8.46 1.41 -6.93
CA GLN A 101 -9.36 1.31 -8.07
C GLN A 101 -9.69 2.70 -8.59
N ALA A 102 -9.44 2.99 -9.87
CA ALA A 102 -9.91 4.24 -10.47
C ALA A 102 -11.44 4.31 -10.43
N ALA A 103 -11.97 5.52 -10.25
CA ALA A 103 -13.41 5.77 -10.32
C ALA A 103 -13.95 5.59 -11.74
N ASP A 104 -13.15 5.95 -12.75
CA ASP A 104 -13.47 5.75 -14.16
C ASP A 104 -13.11 4.33 -14.60
N ALA A 105 -13.96 3.72 -15.43
CA ALA A 105 -13.80 2.32 -15.85
C ALA A 105 -12.48 2.04 -16.60
N ASP A 106 -12.01 3.02 -17.39
CA ASP A 106 -10.75 2.93 -18.14
C ASP A 106 -9.57 3.56 -17.37
N GLY A 107 -9.81 4.02 -16.15
CA GLY A 107 -8.79 4.64 -15.31
C GLY A 107 -7.78 3.63 -14.77
N PHE A 108 -6.55 4.10 -14.57
CA PHE A 108 -5.48 3.27 -14.04
C PHE A 108 -5.81 2.75 -12.64
N SER A 109 -5.80 1.43 -12.49
CA SER A 109 -6.01 0.73 -11.22
C SER A 109 -4.81 -0.17 -10.91
N GLU A 110 -4.52 -0.36 -9.64
CA GLU A 110 -3.37 -1.13 -9.18
C GLU A 110 -3.67 -1.94 -7.92
N MET A 111 -2.91 -3.01 -7.74
CA MET A 111 -2.82 -3.77 -6.50
C MET A 111 -1.48 -3.47 -5.87
N ALA A 112 -1.47 -3.09 -4.60
CA ALA A 112 -0.24 -2.89 -3.85
C ALA A 112 -0.12 -3.90 -2.72
N LEU A 113 1.04 -4.55 -2.62
CA LEU A 113 1.46 -5.26 -1.43
C LEU A 113 2.22 -4.29 -0.52
N TYR A 114 1.70 -4.05 0.68
CA TYR A 114 2.29 -3.18 1.68
C TYR A 114 2.75 -3.98 2.90
N VAL A 115 3.93 -3.63 3.39
CA VAL A 115 4.49 -4.14 4.65
C VAL A 115 4.54 -2.99 5.64
N LEU A 116 3.68 -3.06 6.65
CA LEU A 116 3.59 -2.10 7.74
C LEU A 116 4.31 -2.68 8.96
N VAL A 117 5.18 -1.89 9.58
CA VAL A 117 5.96 -2.26 10.77
C VAL A 117 5.68 -1.28 11.89
N GLU A 118 5.36 -1.81 13.08
CA GLU A 118 5.13 -1.03 14.28
C GLU A 118 6.47 -0.67 14.93
N ARG A 119 6.67 0.63 15.19
CA ARG A 119 7.83 1.12 15.93
C ARG A 119 7.44 2.29 16.80
N GLY A 120 7.56 2.11 18.12
CA GLY A 120 7.24 3.15 19.10
C GLY A 120 5.75 3.49 19.15
N GLY A 121 4.86 2.51 19.01
CA GLY A 121 3.40 2.70 19.04
C GLY A 121 2.82 3.26 17.75
N ARG A 122 3.63 3.37 16.68
CA ARG A 122 3.21 3.90 15.37
C ARG A 122 3.54 2.90 14.27
N TRP A 123 2.62 2.75 13.32
CA TRP A 123 2.81 1.93 12.13
C TRP A 123 3.46 2.73 11.00
N TRP A 124 4.48 2.13 10.38
CA TRP A 124 5.25 2.70 9.28
C TRP A 124 5.23 1.76 8.08
N LEU A 125 5.06 2.29 6.87
CA LEU A 125 5.27 1.55 5.63
C LEU A 125 6.77 1.32 5.43
N ALA A 126 7.20 0.07 5.55
CA ALA A 126 8.57 -0.35 5.35
C ALA A 126 8.84 -0.79 3.91
N ALA A 127 7.85 -1.39 3.24
CA ALA A 127 7.98 -1.79 1.85
C ALA A 127 6.64 -1.78 1.10
N ALA A 128 6.71 -1.49 -0.19
CA ALA A 128 5.60 -1.51 -1.12
C ALA A 128 6.00 -2.15 -2.44
N GLN A 129 5.10 -2.94 -3.04
CA GLN A 129 5.20 -3.34 -4.43
C GLN A 129 3.83 -3.16 -5.08
N ASN A 130 3.76 -2.24 -6.04
CA ASN A 130 2.57 -1.97 -6.81
C ASN A 130 2.61 -2.74 -8.13
N THR A 131 1.45 -3.20 -8.58
CA THR A 131 1.27 -3.84 -9.88
C THR A 131 -0.01 -3.32 -10.55
N PRO A 132 0.00 -3.05 -11.87
CA PRO A 132 -1.21 -2.67 -12.58
C PRO A 132 -2.25 -3.79 -12.51
N ILE A 133 -3.51 -3.43 -12.33
CA ILE A 133 -4.64 -4.33 -12.55
C ILE A 133 -4.98 -4.28 -14.03
N GLY A 134 -4.78 -5.40 -14.71
CA GLY A 134 -5.08 -5.58 -16.13
C GLY A 134 -5.75 -6.92 -16.39
N LYS A 135 -6.02 -7.21 -17.67
CA LYS A 135 -6.57 -8.50 -18.09
C LYS A 135 -5.55 -9.60 -17.82
N SER A 136 -5.95 -10.60 -17.04
CA SER A 136 -5.16 -11.81 -16.88
C SER A 136 -5.24 -12.63 -18.18
N PRO A 137 -4.12 -13.20 -18.67
CA PRO A 137 -4.15 -14.12 -19.80
C PRO A 137 -4.90 -15.43 -19.49
N LEU A 138 -5.25 -15.66 -18.21
CA LEU A 138 -5.98 -16.84 -17.73
C LEU A 138 -7.46 -16.56 -17.44
N GLN A 139 -7.92 -15.32 -17.56
CA GLN A 139 -9.31 -14.94 -17.35
C GLN A 139 -9.87 -14.49 -18.71
N ASN A 140 -10.48 -15.43 -19.43
CA ASN A 140 -11.38 -15.16 -20.54
C ASN A 140 -12.76 -14.79 -19.99
#